data_AF-A0A5C5WPR5-F1
#
_entry.id   AF-A0A5C5WPR5-F1
#
_cell.length_a   1.000
_cell.length_b   1.000
_cell.length_c   1.000
_cell.angle_alpha   90.00
_cell.angle_beta   90.00
_cell.angle_gamma   90.00
#
_symmetry.space_group_name_H-M   'P 1'
#
loop_
_entity.id
_entity.type
_entity.pdbx_description
1 polymer ?
#
loop_
_entity_poly.entity_id
_entity_poly.type
_entity_poly.pdbx_seq_one_letter_code
_entity_poly.pdbx_strand_id
1 'polypeptide(L)'
;MHAKDAIKNAYDFSRMVLSTYVSDLSDAELLNRPCEGCNHVAWQLGHLISSEVMLLESVAPGHGIELPEGFAETHGKENVGSDDAAEFRTKDEYLQYFEQLKASAFAAIDAQTDEDLAKDPPERLAGFCPNVAGVFMLIATHPMMHVGQFVPVRRNLGKAVVI
;
A
#
# COMPACT_ATOMS: atom_id res chain seq x y z
N MET A 1 0.76 -16.64 19.59
CA MET A 1 0.66 -15.81 18.37
C MET A 1 1.40 -16.56 17.28
N HIS A 2 0.69 -17.00 16.25
CA HIS A 2 1.28 -17.68 15.10
C HIS A 2 1.77 -16.65 14.08
N ALA A 3 2.62 -17.06 13.13
CA ALA A 3 3.22 -16.15 12.14
C ALA A 3 2.14 -15.36 11.36
N LYS A 4 1.06 -16.03 10.98
CA LYS A 4 -0.11 -15.42 10.31
C LYS A 4 -0.74 -14.29 11.13
N ASP A 5 -0.92 -14.50 12.43
CA ASP A 5 -1.51 -13.49 13.33
C ASP A 5 -0.62 -12.24 13.38
N ALA A 6 0.69 -12.42 13.49
CA ALA A 6 1.64 -11.32 13.53
C ALA A 6 1.62 -10.49 12.23
N ILE A 7 1.56 -11.16 11.07
CA ILE A 7 1.45 -10.51 9.75
C ILE A 7 0.15 -9.72 9.66
N LYS A 8 -0.99 -10.34 10.00
CA LYS A 8 -2.31 -9.66 9.96
C LYS A 8 -2.38 -8.47 10.90
N ASN A 9 -1.82 -8.58 12.11
CA ASN A 9 -1.73 -7.47 13.04
C ASN A 9 -0.85 -6.33 12.51
N ALA A 10 0.30 -6.63 11.90
CA ALA A 10 1.15 -5.63 11.27
C ALA A 10 0.46 -4.94 10.09
N TYR A 11 -0.32 -5.70 9.31
CA TYR A 11 -1.12 -5.18 8.21
C TYR A 11 -2.17 -4.19 8.72
N ASP A 12 -2.97 -4.59 9.71
CA ASP A 12 -4.01 -3.73 10.29
C ASP A 12 -3.45 -2.48 10.94
N PHE A 13 -2.34 -2.61 11.65
CA PHE A 13 -1.66 -1.46 12.24
C PHE A 13 -1.20 -0.47 11.17
N SER A 14 -0.54 -0.97 10.11
CA SER A 14 -0.03 -0.12 9.02
C SER A 14 -1.16 0.56 8.25
N ARG A 15 -2.28 -0.14 8.04
CA ARG A 15 -3.49 0.42 7.40
C ARG A 15 -4.15 1.47 8.28
N MET A 16 -4.26 1.24 9.59
CA MET A 16 -4.78 2.23 10.53
C MET A 16 -3.93 3.50 10.51
N VAL A 17 -2.59 3.38 10.55
CA VAL A 17 -1.68 4.55 10.50
C VAL A 17 -1.87 5.32 9.21
N LEU A 18 -1.87 4.64 8.05
CA LEU A 18 -2.07 5.26 6.75
C LEU A 18 -3.42 5.98 6.66
N SER A 19 -4.51 5.30 7.00
CA SER A 19 -5.87 5.84 6.90
C SER A 19 -6.08 7.02 7.85
N THR A 20 -5.49 6.96 9.05
CA THR A 20 -5.51 8.07 10.01
C THR A 20 -4.86 9.32 9.42
N TYR A 21 -3.68 9.18 8.80
CA TYR A 21 -2.96 10.31 8.20
C TYR A 21 -3.66 10.97 7.01
N VAL A 22 -4.57 10.28 6.33
CA VAL A 22 -5.31 10.84 5.19
C VAL A 22 -6.77 11.19 5.52
N SER A 23 -7.24 10.84 6.71
CA SER A 23 -8.66 10.89 7.11
C SER A 23 -9.35 12.24 6.87
N ASP A 24 -8.68 13.36 7.16
CA ASP A 24 -9.17 14.73 7.02
C ASP A 24 -8.54 15.50 5.83
N LEU A 25 -7.89 14.79 4.90
CA LEU A 25 -7.47 15.35 3.61
C LEU A 25 -8.66 15.33 2.65
N SER A 26 -8.81 16.41 1.89
CA SER A 26 -9.66 16.47 0.69
C SER A 26 -8.93 15.89 -0.53
N ASP A 27 -9.67 15.60 -1.60
CA ASP A 27 -9.08 15.07 -2.84
C ASP A 27 -8.02 16.02 -3.43
N ALA A 28 -8.29 17.33 -3.40
CA ALA A 28 -7.31 18.33 -3.84
C ALA A 28 -6.06 18.36 -2.95
N GLU A 29 -6.21 18.12 -1.64
CA GLU A 29 -5.08 18.05 -0.73
C GLU A 29 -4.20 16.81 -0.97
N LEU A 30 -4.74 15.73 -1.54
CA LEU A 30 -3.95 14.53 -1.90
C LEU A 30 -2.89 14.82 -2.98
N LEU A 31 -3.01 15.91 -3.74
CA LEU A 31 -1.99 16.34 -4.71
C LEU A 31 -0.83 17.12 -4.06
N ASN A 32 -0.81 17.25 -2.73
CA ASN A 32 0.32 17.88 -2.04
C ASN A 32 1.48 16.90 -1.78
N ARG A 33 2.68 17.48 -1.74
CA ARG A 33 3.97 16.78 -1.64
C ARG A 33 4.71 17.21 -0.37
N PRO A 34 5.53 16.35 0.23
CA PRO A 34 6.34 16.74 1.40
C PRO A 34 7.41 17.79 1.04
N CYS A 35 8.05 17.63 -0.11
CA CYS A 35 8.99 18.59 -0.69
C CYS A 35 9.07 18.41 -2.22
N GLU A 36 9.83 19.30 -2.89
CA GLU A 36 10.15 19.17 -4.31
C GLU A 36 10.83 17.82 -4.60
N GLY A 37 10.51 17.22 -5.74
CA GLY A 37 11.02 15.91 -6.16
C GLY A 37 10.33 14.70 -5.52
N CYS A 38 9.43 14.89 -4.56
CA CYS A 38 8.62 13.80 -4.00
C CYS A 38 7.31 13.62 -4.75
N ASN A 39 6.77 12.39 -4.71
CA ASN A 39 5.43 12.10 -5.21
C ASN A 39 4.37 12.62 -4.23
N HIS A 40 3.25 13.11 -4.77
CA HIS A 40 2.13 13.55 -3.94
C HIS A 40 1.39 12.36 -3.32
N VAL A 41 0.55 12.62 -2.33
CA VAL A 41 -0.14 11.58 -1.56
C VAL A 41 -1.00 10.68 -2.46
N ALA A 42 -1.78 11.21 -3.40
CA ALA A 42 -2.60 10.39 -4.31
C ALA A 42 -1.76 9.38 -5.12
N TRP A 43 -0.61 9.79 -5.66
CA TRP A 43 0.31 8.88 -6.35
C TRP A 43 0.78 7.77 -5.40
N GLN A 44 1.15 8.13 -4.16
CA GLN A 44 1.62 7.17 -3.16
C GLN A 44 0.51 6.18 -2.76
N LEU A 45 -0.74 6.61 -2.64
CA LEU A 45 -1.86 5.72 -2.31
C LEU A 45 -2.10 4.69 -3.41
N GLY A 46 -2.20 5.10 -4.68
CA GLY A 46 -2.37 4.15 -5.77
C GLY A 46 -1.12 3.31 -6.06
N HIS A 47 0.08 3.84 -5.78
CA HIS A 47 1.32 3.05 -5.84
C HIS A 47 1.28 1.89 -4.83
N LEU A 48 0.86 2.17 -3.59
CA LEU A 48 0.71 1.15 -2.57
C LEU A 48 -0.34 0.09 -2.96
N ILE A 49 -1.46 0.51 -3.57
CA ILE A 49 -2.52 -0.40 -4.04
C ILE A 49 -2.01 -1.32 -5.15
N SER A 50 -1.46 -0.75 -6.22
CA SER A 50 -0.96 -1.51 -7.38
C SER A 50 0.21 -2.42 -7.01
N SER A 51 1.12 -1.95 -6.16
CA SER A 51 2.23 -2.77 -5.65
C SER A 51 1.73 -3.94 -4.82
N GLU A 52 0.73 -3.73 -3.96
CA GLU A 52 0.17 -4.81 -3.16
C GLU A 52 -0.51 -5.89 -4.03
N VAL A 53 -1.29 -5.50 -5.04
CA VAL A 53 -1.85 -6.45 -6.02
C VAL A 53 -0.75 -7.29 -6.66
N MET A 54 0.31 -6.65 -7.17
CA MET A 54 1.43 -7.36 -7.80
C MET A 54 2.21 -8.27 -6.84
N LEU A 55 2.31 -7.89 -5.56
CA LEU A 55 2.98 -8.70 -4.55
C LEU A 55 2.12 -9.91 -4.15
N LEU A 56 0.82 -9.71 -3.92
CA LEU A 56 -0.13 -10.78 -3.63
C LEU A 56 -0.15 -11.81 -4.75
N GLU A 57 -0.29 -11.39 -6.01
CA GLU A 57 -0.26 -12.30 -7.16
C GLU A 57 1.04 -13.10 -7.27
N SER A 58 2.16 -12.56 -6.78
CA SER A 58 3.46 -13.25 -6.86
C SER A 58 3.63 -14.39 -5.85
N VAL A 59 2.86 -14.41 -4.76
CA VAL A 59 2.96 -15.43 -3.70
C VAL A 59 1.67 -16.19 -3.44
N ALA A 60 0.54 -15.62 -3.85
CA ALA A 60 -0.79 -16.22 -3.78
C ALA A 60 -1.58 -15.85 -5.05
N PRO A 61 -1.24 -16.47 -6.21
CA PRO A 61 -1.91 -16.18 -7.48
C PRO A 61 -3.43 -16.26 -7.37
N GLY A 62 -4.14 -15.29 -7.97
CA GLY A 62 -5.60 -15.16 -7.91
C GLY A 62 -6.15 -14.45 -6.68
N HIS A 63 -5.29 -13.89 -5.81
CA HIS A 63 -5.70 -13.06 -4.67
C HIS A 63 -5.43 -11.56 -4.90
N GLY A 64 -4.97 -11.15 -6.08
CA GLY A 64 -5.00 -9.76 -6.49
C GLY A 64 -6.43 -9.30 -6.75
N ILE A 65 -6.73 -8.04 -6.41
CA ILE A 65 -7.98 -7.42 -6.81
C ILE A 65 -7.85 -6.89 -8.24
N GLU A 66 -8.97 -6.82 -8.97
CA GLU A 66 -8.99 -6.15 -10.26
C GLU A 66 -8.91 -4.63 -10.06
N LEU A 67 -7.99 -3.99 -10.77
CA LEU A 67 -7.84 -2.55 -10.81
C LEU A 67 -8.31 -2.03 -12.18
N PRO A 68 -8.82 -0.78 -12.26
CA PRO A 68 -9.16 -0.17 -13.54
C PRO A 68 -7.97 -0.18 -14.52
N GLU A 69 -8.26 -0.26 -15.81
CA GLU A 69 -7.27 -0.12 -16.86
C GLU A 69 -6.48 1.19 -16.68
N GLY A 70 -5.15 1.14 -16.81
CA GLY A 70 -4.27 2.29 -16.62
C GLY A 70 -3.93 2.61 -15.16
N PHE A 71 -4.56 1.97 -14.18
CA PHE A 71 -4.34 2.33 -12.77
C PHE A 71 -2.88 2.12 -12.34
N ALA A 72 -2.28 0.98 -12.69
CA ALA A 72 -0.89 0.70 -12.30
C ALA A 72 0.10 1.62 -13.02
N GLU A 73 -0.19 1.98 -14.26
CA GLU A 73 0.61 2.88 -15.09
C GLU A 73 0.58 4.31 -14.54
N THR A 74 -0.59 4.83 -14.20
CA THR A 74 -0.76 6.17 -13.60
C THR A 74 0.01 6.32 -12.29
N HIS A 75 0.11 5.25 -11.50
CA HIS A 75 0.82 5.22 -10.21
C HIS A 75 2.21 4.58 -10.30
N GLY A 76 2.70 4.40 -11.53
CA GLY A 76 3.99 3.82 -11.84
C GLY A 76 5.12 4.84 -11.81
N LYS A 77 6.36 4.33 -11.85
CA LYS A 77 7.58 5.16 -11.86
C LYS A 77 7.69 6.07 -13.08
N GLU A 78 7.07 5.70 -14.20
CA GLU A 78 7.10 6.49 -15.44
C GLU A 78 6.18 7.71 -15.40
N ASN A 79 5.17 7.71 -14.51
CA ASN A 79 4.25 8.83 -14.32
C ASN A 79 4.53 9.62 -13.03
N VAL A 80 5.77 9.54 -12.51
CA VAL A 80 6.18 10.34 -11.35
C VAL A 80 6.16 11.82 -11.73
N GLY A 81 5.37 12.59 -10.99
CA GLY A 81 5.30 14.04 -11.16
C GLY A 81 4.09 14.58 -11.92
N SER A 82 3.18 13.73 -12.43
CA SER A 82 1.87 14.19 -12.89
C SER A 82 1.13 14.91 -11.74
N ASP A 83 0.51 16.05 -12.05
CA ASP A 83 -0.34 16.83 -11.15
C ASP A 83 -1.75 17.00 -11.73
N ASP A 84 -2.09 16.24 -12.78
CA ASP A 84 -3.43 16.28 -13.36
C ASP A 84 -4.41 15.52 -12.45
N ALA A 85 -5.24 16.29 -11.73
CA ALA A 85 -6.25 15.74 -10.84
C ALA A 85 -7.20 14.73 -11.51
N ALA A 86 -7.41 14.82 -12.82
CA ALA A 86 -8.28 13.91 -13.57
C ALA A 86 -7.69 12.50 -13.74
N GLU A 87 -6.38 12.32 -13.56
CA GLU A 87 -5.72 11.01 -13.60
C GLU A 87 -5.90 10.22 -12.31
N PHE A 88 -6.16 10.91 -11.19
CA PHE A 88 -6.17 10.32 -9.86
C PHE A 88 -7.59 10.06 -9.34
N ARG A 89 -7.69 9.13 -8.37
CA ARG A 89 -8.94 8.78 -7.70
C ARG A 89 -9.21 9.68 -6.50
N THR A 90 -10.46 9.67 -6.07
CA THR A 90 -10.87 10.28 -4.80
C THR A 90 -10.27 9.52 -3.61
N LYS A 91 -10.17 10.19 -2.47
CA LYS A 91 -9.73 9.55 -1.21
C LYS A 91 -10.57 8.32 -0.90
N ASP A 92 -11.89 8.43 -1.04
CA ASP A 92 -12.82 7.35 -0.67
C ASP A 92 -12.63 6.12 -1.57
N GLU A 93 -12.38 6.31 -2.87
CA GLU A 93 -12.04 5.22 -3.79
C GLU A 93 -10.73 4.52 -3.38
N TYR A 94 -9.67 5.27 -3.04
CA TYR A 94 -8.42 4.67 -2.56
C TYR A 94 -8.62 3.86 -1.27
N LEU A 95 -9.38 4.40 -0.31
CA LEU A 95 -9.70 3.69 0.92
C LEU A 95 -10.53 2.43 0.66
N GLN A 96 -11.47 2.48 -0.29
CA GLN A 96 -12.24 1.31 -0.69
C GLN A 96 -11.37 0.21 -1.31
N TYR A 97 -10.34 0.57 -2.10
CA TYR A 97 -9.38 -0.41 -2.60
C TYR A 97 -8.56 -1.05 -1.47
N PHE A 98 -8.15 -0.28 -0.46
CA PHE A 98 -7.43 -0.84 0.68
C PHE A 98 -8.27 -1.82 1.51
N GLU A 99 -9.58 -1.59 1.65
CA GLU A 99 -10.48 -2.55 2.31
C GLU A 99 -10.65 -3.84 1.49
N GLN A 100 -10.74 -3.74 0.17
CA GLN A 100 -10.78 -4.92 -0.72
C GLN A 100 -9.46 -5.72 -0.63
N LEU A 101 -8.33 -5.02 -0.69
CA LEU A 101 -7.00 -5.60 -0.53
C LEU A 101 -6.83 -6.27 0.82
N LYS A 102 -7.31 -5.66 1.90
CA LYS A 102 -7.28 -6.27 3.24
C LYS A 102 -8.01 -7.61 3.26
N ALA A 103 -9.23 -7.65 2.74
CA ALA A 103 -10.00 -8.88 2.68
C ALA A 103 -9.27 -9.96 1.87
N SER A 104 -8.71 -9.60 0.72
CA SER A 104 -8.00 -10.52 -0.16
C SER A 104 -6.68 -11.02 0.44
N ALA A 105 -5.88 -10.12 1.02
CA ALA A 105 -4.63 -10.46 1.69
C ALA A 105 -4.87 -11.38 2.89
N PHE A 106 -5.94 -11.16 3.66
CA PHE A 106 -6.26 -12.00 4.81
C PHE A 106 -6.69 -13.40 4.36
N ALA A 107 -7.49 -13.50 3.30
CA ALA A 107 -7.83 -14.78 2.70
C ALA A 107 -6.58 -15.51 2.17
N ALA A 108 -5.68 -14.80 1.50
CA ALA A 108 -4.42 -15.34 1.00
C ALA A 108 -3.54 -15.89 2.12
N ILE A 109 -3.40 -15.15 3.23
CA ILE A 109 -2.64 -15.55 4.42
C ILE A 109 -3.28 -16.77 5.09
N ASP A 110 -4.61 -16.81 5.20
CA ASP A 110 -5.31 -17.93 5.83
C ASP A 110 -5.15 -19.23 5.03
N ALA A 111 -5.14 -19.13 3.70
CA ALA A 111 -4.96 -20.27 2.80
C ALA A 111 -3.56 -20.90 2.83
N GLN A 112 -2.53 -20.19 3.30
CA GLN A 112 -1.16 -20.75 3.34
C GLN A 112 -1.02 -21.81 4.44
N THR A 113 -0.23 -22.85 4.23
CA THR A 113 0.30 -23.67 5.34
C THR A 113 1.58 -23.06 5.90
N ASP A 114 2.05 -23.54 7.06
CA ASP A 114 3.36 -23.14 7.60
C ASP A 114 4.51 -23.54 6.64
N GLU A 115 4.36 -24.67 5.92
CA GLU A 115 5.30 -25.09 4.88
C GLU A 115 5.29 -24.14 3.68
N ASP A 116 4.11 -23.67 3.24
CA ASP A 116 4.01 -22.68 2.16
C ASP A 116 4.67 -21.36 2.54
N LEU A 117 4.45 -20.89 3.77
CA LEU A 117 5.06 -19.67 4.32
C LEU A 117 6.59 -19.75 4.41
N ALA A 118 7.14 -20.96 4.55
CA ALA A 118 8.58 -21.20 4.65
C ALA A 118 9.28 -21.35 3.29
N LYS A 119 8.54 -21.44 2.17
CA LYS A 119 9.13 -21.52 0.83
C LYS A 119 9.94 -20.29 0.47
N ASP A 120 10.89 -20.47 -0.44
CA ASP A 120 11.64 -19.37 -1.03
C ASP A 120 10.69 -18.33 -1.64
N PRO A 121 11.02 -17.04 -1.54
CA PRO A 121 10.22 -15.99 -2.15
C PRO A 121 10.41 -16.00 -3.68
N PRO A 122 9.57 -15.28 -4.44
CA PRO A 122 9.83 -15.00 -5.85
C PRO A 122 11.23 -14.42 -6.06
N GLU A 123 11.93 -14.84 -7.12
CA GLU A 123 13.36 -14.50 -7.36
C GLU A 123 13.65 -12.99 -7.24
N ARG A 124 12.78 -12.15 -7.81
CA ARG A 124 12.89 -10.68 -7.76
C ARG A 124 12.87 -10.11 -6.34
N LEU A 125 12.36 -10.84 -5.35
CA LEU A 125 12.21 -10.45 -3.95
C LEU A 125 13.21 -11.16 -3.03
N ALA A 126 13.99 -12.12 -3.52
CA ALA A 126 14.90 -12.92 -2.68
C ALA A 126 16.00 -12.09 -1.97
N GLY A 127 16.36 -10.92 -2.53
CA GLY A 127 17.28 -9.99 -1.88
C GLY A 127 16.67 -9.16 -0.74
N PHE A 128 15.34 -9.19 -0.58
CA PHE A 128 14.61 -8.34 0.37
C PHE A 128 13.79 -9.16 1.38
N CYS A 129 13.21 -10.26 0.94
CA CYS A 129 12.40 -11.16 1.75
C CYS A 129 13.13 -12.50 1.90
N PRO A 130 13.19 -13.11 3.08
CA PRO A 130 13.83 -14.42 3.26
C PRO A 130 12.98 -15.60 2.77
N ASN A 131 11.65 -15.46 2.73
CA ASN A 131 10.67 -16.50 2.36
C ASN A 131 9.32 -15.85 2.02
N VAL A 132 8.32 -16.67 1.66
CA VAL A 132 6.94 -16.24 1.38
C VAL A 132 6.32 -15.45 2.55
N ALA A 133 6.52 -15.87 3.80
CA ALA A 133 6.08 -15.08 4.96
C ALA A 133 6.69 -13.68 5.00
N GLY A 134 7.96 -13.55 4.60
CA GLY A 134 8.64 -12.27 4.44
C GLY A 134 8.01 -11.38 3.38
N VAL A 135 7.45 -11.96 2.31
CA VAL A 135 6.71 -11.18 1.27
C VAL A 135 5.37 -10.69 1.83
N PHE A 136 4.63 -11.52 2.57
CA PHE A 136 3.43 -11.05 3.26
C PHE A 136 3.72 -9.98 4.32
N MET A 137 4.86 -10.09 5.02
CA MET A 137 5.30 -9.04 5.94
C MET A 137 5.66 -7.75 5.19
N LEU A 138 6.29 -7.85 4.03
CA LEU A 138 6.53 -6.70 3.15
C LEU A 138 5.21 -6.05 2.73
N ILE A 139 4.22 -6.82 2.26
CA ILE A 139 2.88 -6.32 1.94
C ILE A 139 2.28 -5.56 3.13
N ALA A 140 2.33 -6.18 4.32
CA ALA A 140 1.80 -5.60 5.55
C ALA A 140 2.47 -4.28 5.95
N THR A 141 3.77 -4.13 5.70
CA THR A 141 4.57 -3.02 6.21
C THR A 141 4.97 -1.99 5.15
N HIS A 142 4.75 -2.26 3.87
CA HIS A 142 5.05 -1.33 2.76
C HIS A 142 4.42 0.06 2.95
N PRO A 143 3.16 0.20 3.43
CA PRO A 143 2.60 1.53 3.76
C PRO A 143 3.47 2.33 4.73
N MET A 144 4.11 1.68 5.70
CA MET A 144 4.93 2.36 6.70
C MET A 144 6.18 3.02 6.10
N MET A 145 6.65 2.55 4.94
CA MET A 145 7.74 3.19 4.19
C MET A 145 7.32 4.51 3.54
N HIS A 146 6.02 4.71 3.33
CA HIS A 146 5.44 5.88 2.69
C HIS A 146 4.85 6.90 3.67
N VAL A 147 4.20 6.46 4.75
CA VAL A 147 3.49 7.36 5.68
C VAL A 147 4.38 8.40 6.35
N GLY A 148 5.70 8.17 6.46
CA GLY A 148 6.66 9.18 6.91
C GLY A 148 6.64 10.45 6.05
N GLN A 149 6.30 10.33 4.77
CA GLN A 149 6.13 11.45 3.83
C GLN A 149 4.82 12.21 4.06
N PHE A 150 3.84 11.64 4.74
CA PHE A 150 2.53 12.30 4.94
C PHE A 150 2.59 13.33 6.07
N VAL A 151 3.48 13.15 7.05
CA VAL A 151 3.62 14.11 8.16
C VAL A 151 4.04 15.50 7.68
N PRO A 152 5.08 15.67 6.84
CA PRO A 152 5.40 16.98 6.25
C PRO A 152 4.26 17.55 5.40
N VAL A 153 3.54 16.72 4.63
CA VAL A 153 2.36 17.17 3.86
C VAL A 153 1.32 17.81 4.78
N ARG A 154 0.98 17.15 5.89
CA ARG A 154 0.03 17.69 6.87
C ARG A 154 0.50 19.02 7.46
N ARG A 155 1.79 19.14 7.78
CA ARG A 155 2.38 20.41 8.26
C ARG A 155 2.28 21.52 7.22
N ASN A 156 2.60 21.22 5.96
CA ASN A 156 2.50 22.18 4.86
C ASN A 156 1.06 22.68 4.66
N LEU A 157 0.06 21.81 4.90
CA LEU A 157 -1.36 22.12 4.85
C LEU A 157 -1.92 22.78 6.13
N GLY A 158 -1.09 22.99 7.16
CA GLY A 158 -1.55 23.54 8.44
C GLY A 158 -2.46 22.60 9.25
N LYS A 159 -2.43 21.28 8.97
CA LYS A 159 -3.22 20.27 9.68
C LYS A 159 -2.45 19.67 10.86
N ALA A 160 -3.19 19.20 11.86
CA ALA A 160 -2.60 18.49 13.00
C ALA A 160 -1.93 17.18 12.58
N VAL A 161 -0.85 16.80 13.27
CA VAL A 161 -0.29 15.45 13.18
C VAL A 161 -1.11 14.54 14.10
N VAL A 162 -1.62 13.44 13.57
CA VAL A 162 -2.75 12.69 14.14
C VAL A 162 -2.38 11.36 14.82
N ILE A 163 -1.13 10.91 14.69
CA ILE A 163 -0.57 9.73 15.36
C ILE A 163 0.96 9.87 15.51
#